data_AF-A0A432RXZ5-F1
#
_entry.id   AF-A0A432RXZ5-F1
#
_cell.length_a   1.000
_cell.length_b   1.000
_cell.length_c   1.000
_cell.angle_alpha   90.00
_cell.angle_beta   90.00
_cell.angle_gamma   90.00
#
_symmetry.space_group_name_H-M   'P 1'
#
loop_
_entity.id
_entity.type
_entity.pdbx_description
1 polymer ?
#
loop_
_entity_poly.entity_id
_entity_poly.type
_entity_poly.pdbx_seq_one_letter_code
_entity_poly.pdbx_strand_id
1 'polypeptide(L)' 'MKKFFILSLIINFIFAFDLSKCASCHGHNLNKFTYNYIKYKLNYFRKNDIMPMSKIAKKLSDEEIEKVSKMYGKN' A
#
# COMPACT_ATOMS: atom_id res chain seq x y z
N MET A 1 -12.49 23.93 -32.95
CA MET A 1 -11.71 23.78 -31.71
C MET A 1 -12.04 22.43 -31.05
N LYS A 2 -11.34 21.35 -31.40
CA LYS A 2 -11.58 20.00 -30.83
C LYS A 2 -10.28 19.18 -30.85
N LYS A 3 -9.29 19.52 -30.01
CA LYS A 3 -8.08 18.70 -29.81
C LYS A 3 -7.45 18.93 -28.43
N PHE A 4 -8.16 18.70 -27.32
CA PHE A 4 -7.56 18.80 -25.97
C PHE A 4 -8.14 17.82 -24.93
N PHE A 5 -8.65 16.64 -25.30
CA PHE A 5 -9.37 15.77 -24.36
C PHE A 5 -8.76 14.38 -24.08
N ILE A 6 -7.55 14.08 -24.56
CA ILE A 6 -6.99 12.70 -24.47
C ILE A 6 -5.72 12.61 -23.61
N LEU A 7 -5.08 13.73 -23.24
CA LEU A 7 -3.81 13.67 -22.50
C LEU A 7 -3.94 13.47 -20.99
N SER A 8 -5.16 13.44 -20.44
CA SER A 8 -5.40 13.37 -19.00
C SER A 8 -5.52 11.94 -18.44
N LEU A 9 -5.58 10.92 -19.30
CA LEU A 9 -5.85 9.53 -18.87
C LEU A 9 -4.57 8.68 -18.65
N ILE A 10 -3.41 9.15 -19.11
CA ILE A 10 -2.19 8.31 -19.21
C ILE A 10 -1.29 8.42 -17.95
N ILE A 11 -1.51 9.40 -17.07
CA ILE A 11 -0.59 9.64 -15.93
C ILE A 11 -0.92 8.79 -14.68
N ASN A 12 -2.08 8.09 -14.63
CA ASN A 12 -2.49 7.33 -13.44
C ASN A 12 -1.99 5.87 -13.37
N PHE A 13 -1.12 5.41 -14.29
CA PHE A 13 -0.84 3.97 -14.46
C PHE A 13 0.57 3.48 -14.08
N ILE A 14 1.45 4.31 -13.52
CA ILE A 14 2.89 3.96 -13.44
C ILE A 14 3.32 3.32 -12.11
N PHE A 15 2.49 3.31 -11.06
CA PHE A 15 2.92 2.79 -9.75
C PHE A 15 1.85 1.95 -9.03
N ALA A 16 1.32 0.91 -9.68
CA ALA A 16 0.56 -0.09 -8.94
C ALA A 16 1.54 -0.91 -8.07
N PHE A 17 1.52 -0.70 -6.75
CA PHE A 17 2.29 -1.53 -5.83
C PHE A 17 1.77 -2.98 -5.86
N ASP A 18 2.65 -3.91 -6.15
CA ASP A 18 2.34 -5.34 -6.17
C ASP A 18 2.19 -5.88 -4.72
N LEU A 19 0.94 -5.96 -4.27
CA LEU A 19 0.53 -6.44 -2.94
C LEU A 19 0.95 -7.89 -2.65
N SER A 20 1.29 -8.69 -3.68
CA SER A 20 1.77 -10.06 -3.49
C SER A 20 3.14 -10.13 -2.80
N LYS A 21 3.95 -9.06 -2.89
CA LYS A 21 5.25 -8.95 -2.22
C LYS A 21 5.17 -8.90 -0.69
N CYS A 22 4.02 -8.50 -0.14
CA CYS A 22 3.81 -8.58 1.31
C CYS A 22 3.81 -10.04 1.76
N ALA A 23 3.16 -10.93 1.00
CA ALA A 23 3.08 -12.36 1.32
C ALA A 23 4.44 -13.06 1.24
N SER A 24 5.33 -12.66 0.32
CA SER A 24 6.66 -13.28 0.22
C SER A 24 7.53 -13.07 1.46
N CYS A 25 7.39 -11.92 2.16
CA CYS A 25 8.18 -11.63 3.36
C CYS A 25 7.47 -12.07 4.65
N HIS A 26 6.15 -11.95 4.71
CA HIS A 26 5.39 -12.19 5.94
C HIS A 26 4.74 -13.58 6.01
N GLY A 27 4.65 -14.30 4.87
CA GLY A 27 4.02 -15.62 4.78
C GLY A 27 2.61 -15.64 5.38
N HIS A 28 2.29 -16.70 6.13
CA HIS A 28 1.00 -16.88 6.78
C HIS A 28 0.74 -15.93 7.97
N ASN A 29 1.71 -15.14 8.41
CA ASN A 29 1.54 -14.23 9.55
C ASN A 29 0.68 -12.99 9.24
N LEU A 30 0.36 -12.75 7.97
CA LEU A 30 -0.41 -11.58 7.55
C LEU A 30 -1.81 -11.54 8.15
N ASN A 31 -2.46 -12.69 8.31
CA ASN A 31 -3.83 -12.78 8.87
C ASN A 31 -3.86 -12.87 10.40
N LYS A 32 -2.78 -12.48 11.11
CA LYS A 32 -2.76 -12.47 12.58
C LYS A 32 -3.25 -11.16 13.18
N PHE A 33 -3.18 -10.08 12.42
CA PHE A 33 -3.41 -8.73 12.94
C PHE A 33 -4.76 -8.18 12.46
N THR A 34 -5.35 -7.27 13.23
CA THR A 34 -6.58 -6.59 12.84
C THR A 34 -6.30 -5.56 11.74
N TYR A 35 -7.32 -5.23 10.96
CA TYR A 35 -7.25 -4.15 9.96
C TYR A 35 -6.66 -2.86 10.56
N ASN A 36 -7.14 -2.44 11.75
CA ASN A 36 -6.69 -1.21 12.41
C ASN A 36 -5.21 -1.29 12.83
N TYR A 37 -4.73 -2.46 13.27
CA TYR A 37 -3.33 -2.64 13.64
C TYR A 37 -2.41 -2.53 12.42
N ILE A 38 -2.76 -3.19 11.31
CA ILE A 38 -1.97 -3.14 10.08
C ILE A 38 -1.91 -1.71 9.54
N LYS A 39 -3.07 -1.02 9.48
CA LYS A 39 -3.16 0.38 9.08
C LYS A 39 -2.31 1.29 9.95
N TYR A 40 -2.39 1.14 11.28
CA TYR A 40 -1.58 1.91 12.22
C TYR A 40 -0.08 1.67 11.99
N LYS A 41 0.37 0.42 11.87
CA LYS A 41 1.78 0.08 11.67
C LYS A 41 2.34 0.59 10.35
N LEU A 42 1.60 0.48 9.24
CA LEU A 42 2.03 1.03 7.95
C LEU A 42 2.19 2.55 8.01
N ASN A 43 1.25 3.26 8.63
CA ASN A 43 1.37 4.71 8.85
C ASN A 43 2.53 5.07 9.78
N TYR A 44 2.78 4.26 10.81
CA TYR A 44 3.91 4.44 11.70
C TYR A 44 5.24 4.28 10.95
N PHE A 45 5.40 3.25 10.12
CA PHE A 45 6.61 3.03 9.31
C PHE A 45 6.80 4.07 8.19
N ARG A 46 5.74 4.74 7.73
CA ARG A 46 5.90 5.91 6.83
C ARG A 46 6.64 7.05 7.49
N LYS A 47 6.32 7.31 8.77
CA LYS A 47 6.85 8.44 9.54
C LYS A 47 8.18 8.13 10.22
N ASN A 48 8.46 6.87 10.51
CA ASN A 48 9.63 6.43 11.26
C ASN A 48 10.51 5.56 10.37
N ASP A 49 11.83 5.81 10.35
CA ASP A 49 12.74 5.12 9.42
C ASP A 49 13.20 3.74 9.92
N ILE A 50 12.21 2.87 10.15
CA ILE A 50 12.42 1.51 10.65
C ILE A 50 12.49 0.54 9.48
N MET A 51 13.71 0.18 9.13
CA MET A 51 14.02 -0.73 8.03
C MET A 51 13.67 -2.19 8.37
N PRO A 52 13.25 -3.01 7.38
CA PRO A 52 13.04 -2.67 5.97
C PRO A 52 11.66 -2.04 5.69
N MET A 53 10.75 -2.02 6.66
CA MET A 53 9.35 -1.66 6.45
C MET A 53 9.14 -0.21 6.04
N SER A 54 9.96 0.73 6.49
CA SER A 54 9.82 2.14 6.12
C SER A 54 9.96 2.37 4.61
N LYS A 55 10.87 1.66 3.91
CA LYS A 55 11.03 1.76 2.45
C LYS A 55 9.80 1.27 1.68
N ILE A 56 9.11 0.26 2.20
CA ILE A 56 7.89 -0.26 1.58
C ILE A 56 6.73 0.69 1.89
N ALA A 57 6.54 1.01 3.17
CA ALA A 57 5.44 1.84 3.62
C ALA A 57 5.45 3.24 2.98
N LYS A 58 6.62 3.86 2.79
CA LYS A 58 6.78 5.17 2.12
C LYS A 58 6.35 5.17 0.65
N LYS A 59 6.27 4.01 -0.02
CA LYS A 59 5.82 3.88 -1.41
C LYS A 59 4.31 3.70 -1.54
N LEU A 60 3.62 3.38 -0.44
CA LEU A 60 2.18 3.16 -0.44
C LEU A 60 1.45 4.49 -0.27
N SER A 61 0.51 4.74 -1.17
CA SER A 61 -0.53 5.74 -0.99
C SER A 61 -1.46 5.38 0.18
N ASP A 62 -2.23 6.37 0.65
CA ASP A 62 -3.23 6.12 1.70
C ASP A 62 -4.23 5.04 1.26
N GLU A 63 -4.67 5.07 0.00
CA GLU A 63 -5.59 4.07 -0.56
C GLU A 63 -4.96 2.66 -0.63
N GLU A 64 -3.68 2.56 -0.95
CA GLU A 64 -2.97 1.27 -0.92
C GLU A 64 -2.82 0.73 0.51
N ILE A 65 -2.59 1.61 1.50
CA ILE A 65 -2.58 1.20 2.91
C ILE A 65 -3.95 0.67 3.34
N GLU A 66 -5.04 1.30 2.91
CA GLU A 66 -6.40 0.82 3.14
C GLU A 66 -6.60 -0.58 2.54
N LYS A 67 -6.21 -0.75 1.27
CA LYS A 67 -6.30 -2.02 0.55
C LYS A 67 -5.49 -3.13 1.21
N VAL A 68 -4.22 -2.89 1.57
CA VAL A 68 -3.35 -3.84 2.28
C VAL A 68 -3.98 -4.25 3.61
N SER A 69 -4.42 -3.26 4.39
CA SER A 69 -5.00 -3.48 5.70
C SER A 69 -6.28 -4.30 5.63
N LYS A 70 -7.11 -4.09 4.60
CA LYS A 70 -8.35 -4.87 4.39
C LYS A 70 -8.07 -6.27 3.85
N MET A 71 -7.05 -6.43 3.02
CA MET A 71 -6.67 -7.71 2.43
C MET A 71 -6.12 -8.70 3.45
N TYR A 72 -5.32 -8.21 4.41
CA TYR A 72 -4.63 -9.04 5.39
C TYR A 72 -5.15 -8.91 6.81
N GLY A 73 -5.95 -7.87 7.11
CA GLY A 73 -6.51 -7.65 8.42
C GLY A 73 -7.65 -8.61 8.73
N LYS A 74 -7.69 -9.12 9.97
CA LYS A 74 -8.89 -9.73 10.54
C LYS A 74 -9.94 -8.65 10.86
N ASN A 75 -11.21 -9.03 10.70
CA ASN A 75 -12.36 -8.29 11.23
C ASN A 75 -12.36 -8.33 12.76
#